data_AF-A0A497S064-F1
#
_entry.id   AF-A0A497S064-F1
#
_cell.length_a   1.000
_cell.length_b   1.000
_cell.length_c   1.000
_cell.angle_alpha   90.00
_cell.angle_beta   90.00
_cell.angle_gamma   90.00
#
_symmetry.space_group_name_H-M   'P 1'
#
loop_
_entity.id
_entity.type
_entity.pdbx_description
1 polymer ?
#
loop_
_entity_poly.entity_id
_entity_poly.type
_entity_poly.pdbx_seq_one_letter_code
_entity_poly.pdbx_strand_id
1 'polypeptide(L)'
;MDRRSILPIMFAVLILVGMASAQTTLTSVITIITSFICRLITVLWGIVAAVAIIVIVIAGVRWVGSAEDASARAAAKTTIIHAIIGLIIIAVALAIVNWAVTGTPIDRTWTFAC
;
A
#
# COMPACT_ATOMS: atom_id res chain seq x y z
N MET A 1 -44.00 6.52 -34.96
CA MET A 1 -43.03 7.21 -34.06
C MET A 1 -42.93 8.64 -34.55
N ASP A 2 -43.57 9.57 -33.84
CA ASP A 2 -43.68 10.96 -34.29
C ASP A 2 -42.33 11.67 -34.29
N ARG A 3 -42.03 12.41 -35.37
CA ARG A 3 -40.82 13.21 -35.54
C ARG A 3 -40.55 14.18 -34.38
N ARG A 4 -41.59 14.49 -33.60
CA ARG A 4 -41.58 15.34 -32.41
C ARG A 4 -41.04 14.64 -31.14
N SER A 5 -41.12 13.32 -31.03
CA SER A 5 -40.59 12.57 -29.86
C SER A 5 -39.16 12.04 -30.06
N ILE A 6 -38.70 11.89 -31.30
CA ILE A 6 -37.33 11.42 -31.62
C ILE A 6 -36.26 12.51 -31.49
N LEU A 7 -36.60 13.78 -31.72
CA LEU A 7 -35.66 14.90 -31.60
C LEU A 7 -35.08 15.09 -30.17
N PRO A 8 -35.90 15.07 -29.08
CA PRO A 8 -35.36 15.20 -27.71
C PRO A 8 -34.54 13.98 -27.28
N ILE A 9 -34.92 12.77 -27.73
CA ILE A 9 -34.17 11.53 -27.43
C ILE A 9 -32.78 11.60 -28.08
N MET A 10 -32.69 12.05 -29.33
CA MET A 10 -31.43 12.20 -30.04
C MET A 10 -30.52 13.26 -29.38
N PHE A 11 -31.10 14.35 -28.87
CA PHE A 11 -30.36 15.39 -28.16
C PHE A 11 -29.85 14.91 -26.79
N ALA A 12 -30.66 14.15 -26.05
CA ALA A 12 -30.25 13.53 -24.78
C ALA A 12 -29.13 12.50 -24.97
N VAL A 13 -29.17 11.71 -26.04
CA VAL A 13 -28.12 10.75 -26.39
C VAL A 13 -26.82 11.46 -26.75
N LEU A 14 -26.89 12.55 -27.52
CA LEU A 14 -25.71 13.37 -27.87
C LEU A 14 -25.04 14.00 -26.63
N ILE A 15 -25.83 14.49 -25.68
CA ILE A 15 -25.32 15.04 -24.41
C ILE A 15 -24.63 13.95 -23.58
N LEU A 16 -25.26 12.78 -23.44
CA LEU A 16 -24.71 11.65 -22.69
C LEU A 16 -23.38 11.14 -23.30
N VAL A 17 -23.31 11.04 -24.63
CA VAL A 17 -22.09 10.62 -25.34
C VAL A 17 -20.98 11.68 -25.22
N GLY A 18 -21.32 12.97 -25.25
CA GLY A 18 -20.35 14.05 -25.05
C GLY A 18 -19.73 14.04 -23.65
N MET A 19 -20.52 13.80 -22.61
CA MET A 19 -20.07 13.72 -21.21
C MET A 19 -19.09 12.56 -20.97
N ALA A 20 -19.26 11.43 -21.68
CA ALA A 20 -18.36 10.29 -21.58
C ALA A 20 -16.93 10.60 -22.08
N SER A 21 -16.79 11.52 -23.04
CA SER A 21 -15.49 11.87 -23.62
C SER A 21 -14.67 12.88 -22.79
N ALA A 22 -15.31 13.63 -21.87
CA ALA A 22 -14.61 14.60 -21.02
C ALA A 22 -13.93 13.97 -19.80
N GLN A 23 -14.39 12.80 -19.35
CA GLN A 23 -13.91 12.13 -18.13
C GLN A 23 -12.56 11.39 -18.33
N THR A 24 -12.21 11.01 -19.57
CA THR A 24 -11.11 10.07 -19.85
C THR A 24 -9.71 10.69 -19.80
N THR A 25 -9.60 12.01 -20.01
CA THR A 25 -8.31 12.70 -19.97
C THR A 25 -7.82 12.91 -18.54
N LEU A 26 -8.72 13.23 -17.61
CA LEU A 26 -8.37 13.48 -16.21
C LEU A 26 -8.00 12.19 -15.46
N THR A 27 -8.72 11.10 -15.73
CA THR A 27 -8.41 9.78 -15.16
C THR A 27 -7.07 9.24 -15.65
N SER A 28 -6.74 9.45 -16.93
CA SER A 28 -5.45 9.02 -17.49
C SER A 28 -4.24 9.65 -16.77
N VAL A 29 -4.33 10.93 -16.39
CA VAL A 29 -3.23 11.63 -15.68
C VAL A 29 -3.10 11.15 -14.24
N ILE A 30 -4.22 10.96 -13.53
CA ILE A 30 -4.20 10.50 -12.14
C ILE A 30 -3.65 9.06 -12.05
N THR A 31 -4.03 8.18 -12.98
CA THR A 31 -3.54 6.80 -13.00
C THR A 31 -2.03 6.69 -13.22
N ILE A 32 -1.43 7.55 -14.07
CA ILE A 32 0.02 7.56 -14.29
C ILE A 32 0.76 7.95 -13.01
N ILE A 33 0.29 8.99 -12.31
CA ILE A 33 0.88 9.45 -11.05
C ILE A 33 0.77 8.36 -9.98
N THR A 34 -0.41 7.75 -9.83
CA THR A 34 -0.62 6.66 -8.87
C THR A 34 0.25 5.44 -9.19
N SER A 35 0.39 5.05 -10.47
CA SER A 35 1.22 3.92 -10.90
C SER A 35 2.71 4.13 -10.60
N PHE A 36 3.22 5.34 -10.85
CA PHE A 36 4.62 5.67 -10.56
C PHE A 36 4.91 5.65 -9.06
N ILE A 37 4.06 6.28 -8.25
CA ILE A 37 4.17 6.27 -6.79
C ILE A 37 4.07 4.84 -6.26
N CYS A 38 3.15 4.03 -6.79
CA CYS A 38 2.96 2.66 -6.33
C CYS A 38 4.19 1.79 -6.62
N ARG A 39 4.79 1.89 -7.82
CA ARG A 39 6.05 1.22 -8.14
C ARG A 39 7.20 1.61 -7.21
N LEU A 40 7.34 2.90 -6.90
CA LEU A 40 8.37 3.38 -5.97
C LEU A 40 8.17 2.81 -4.56
N ILE A 41 6.95 2.87 -4.05
CA ILE A 41 6.61 2.36 -2.72
C ILE A 41 6.86 0.84 -2.66
N THR A 42 6.42 0.07 -3.66
CA THR A 42 6.64 -1.39 -3.70
C THR A 42 8.12 -1.77 -3.65
N VAL A 43 9.00 -1.04 -4.37
CA VAL A 43 10.45 -1.29 -4.32
C VAL A 43 11.03 -0.94 -2.94
N LEU A 44 10.63 0.19 -2.36
CA LEU A 44 11.09 0.60 -1.02
C LEU A 44 10.70 -0.42 0.05
N TRP A 45 9.45 -0.88 0.03
CA TRP A 45 8.93 -1.89 0.96
C TRP A 45 9.61 -3.25 0.80
N GLY A 46 9.95 -3.66 -0.43
CA GLY A 46 10.70 -4.88 -0.67
C GLY A 46 12.06 -4.89 0.05
N ILE A 47 12.77 -3.75 0.04
CA ILE A 47 14.05 -3.60 0.73
C ILE A 47 13.86 -3.65 2.26
N VAL A 48 12.87 -2.92 2.78
CA VAL A 48 12.56 -2.90 4.23
C VAL A 48 12.19 -4.30 4.73
N ALA A 49 11.35 -5.03 3.99
CA ALA A 49 10.96 -6.39 4.35
C ALA A 49 12.16 -7.35 4.38
N ALA A 50 13.07 -7.26 3.40
CA ALA A 50 14.28 -8.07 3.37
C ALA A 50 15.19 -7.81 4.58
N VAL A 51 15.42 -6.54 4.93
CA VAL A 51 16.24 -6.16 6.08
C VAL A 51 15.60 -6.63 7.39
N ALA A 52 14.28 -6.50 7.53
CA ALA A 52 13.55 -6.94 8.72
C ALA A 52 13.72 -8.46 8.99
N ILE A 53 13.63 -9.29 7.95
CA ILE A 53 13.82 -10.74 8.08
C ILE A 53 15.24 -11.07 8.58
N ILE A 54 16.26 -10.41 8.03
CA ILE A 54 17.66 -10.65 8.43
C ILE A 54 17.88 -10.35 9.91
N VAL A 55 17.37 -9.22 10.41
CA VAL A 55 17.51 -8.81 11.82
C VAL A 55 16.82 -9.81 12.75
N ILE A 56 15.62 -10.28 12.38
CA ILE A 56 14.88 -11.27 13.18
C ILE A 56 15.64 -12.60 13.27
N VAL A 57 16.21 -13.08 12.15
CA VAL A 57 16.97 -14.34 12.12
C VAL A 57 18.23 -14.24 12.99
N ILE A 58 19.01 -13.16 12.86
CA ILE A 58 20.23 -12.96 13.67
C ILE A 58 19.88 -12.89 15.16
N ALA A 59 18.84 -12.17 15.53
CA ALA A 59 18.38 -12.06 16.92
C ALA A 59 17.90 -13.41 17.48
N GLY A 60 17.16 -14.19 16.67
CA GLY A 60 16.66 -15.50 17.04
C GLY A 60 17.78 -16.52 17.30
N VAL A 61 18.79 -16.57 16.42
CA VAL A 61 19.94 -17.47 16.59
C VAL A 61 20.75 -17.12 17.83
N ARG A 62 20.99 -15.82 18.09
CA ARG A 62 21.69 -15.36 19.30
C ARG A 62 20.95 -15.73 20.60
N TRP A 63 19.62 -15.73 20.57
CA TRP A 63 18.81 -16.09 21.73
C TRP A 63 18.91 -17.56 22.09
N VAL A 64 18.87 -18.46 21.10
CA VAL A 64 18.97 -19.91 21.33
C VAL A 64 20.39 -20.32 21.76
N GLY A 65 21.43 -19.69 21.20
CA GLY A 65 22.83 -20.03 21.49
C GLY A 65 23.36 -19.60 22.86
N SER A 66 22.69 -18.66 23.54
CA SER A 66 23.18 -18.06 24.80
C SER A 66 22.80 -18.88 26.04
N ALA A 67 22.89 -20.22 25.96
CA ALA A 67 22.39 -21.13 26.98
C ALA A 67 23.09 -21.01 28.35
N GLU A 68 24.30 -20.49 28.45
CA GLU A 68 25.05 -20.55 29.73
C GLU A 68 25.02 -19.24 30.52
N ASP A 69 24.81 -18.10 29.85
CA ASP A 69 24.83 -16.78 30.48
C ASP A 69 23.45 -16.11 30.54
N ALA A 70 22.89 -15.99 31.75
CA ALA A 70 21.61 -15.33 32.00
C ALA A 70 21.58 -13.87 31.49
N SER A 71 22.71 -13.17 31.56
CA SER A 71 22.89 -11.82 31.01
C SER A 71 22.72 -11.79 29.48
N ALA A 72 23.36 -12.72 28.77
CA ALA A 72 23.28 -12.81 27.32
C ALA A 72 21.85 -13.18 26.85
N ARG A 73 21.14 -14.02 27.61
CA ARG A 73 19.72 -14.33 27.37
C ARG A 73 18.82 -13.11 27.57
N ALA A 74 19.07 -12.30 28.59
CA ALA A 74 18.29 -11.08 28.85
C ALA A 74 18.50 -10.04 27.74
N ALA A 75 19.74 -9.84 27.30
CA ALA A 75 20.07 -8.94 26.19
C ALA A 75 19.49 -9.40 24.84
N ALA A 76 19.47 -10.72 24.58
CA ALA A 76 18.83 -11.26 23.39
C ALA A 76 17.29 -11.07 23.41
N LYS A 77 16.65 -11.25 24.57
CA LYS A 77 15.20 -11.00 24.73
C LYS A 77 14.85 -9.53 24.48
N THR A 78 15.60 -8.58 25.02
CA THR A 78 15.34 -7.16 24.75
C THR A 78 15.51 -6.84 23.27
N THR A 79 16.52 -7.40 22.60
CA THR A 79 16.72 -7.23 21.15
C THR A 79 15.54 -7.75 20.33
N ILE A 80 15.01 -8.93 20.67
CA ILE A 80 13.81 -9.49 20.02
C ILE A 80 12.59 -8.60 20.25
N ILE A 81 12.37 -8.13 21.49
CA ILE A 81 11.25 -7.24 21.82
C ILE A 81 11.32 -5.95 20.99
N HIS A 82 12.50 -5.34 20.85
CA HIS A 82 12.67 -4.13 20.02
C HIS A 82 12.40 -4.42 18.53
N ALA A 83 12.82 -5.59 18.02
CA ALA A 83 12.51 -5.99 16.64
C ALA A 83 11.00 -6.17 16.42
N ILE A 84 10.28 -6.76 17.38
CA ILE A 84 8.83 -6.93 17.32
C ILE A 84 8.12 -5.58 17.41
N ILE A 85 8.54 -4.69 18.30
CA ILE A 85 7.99 -3.33 18.41
C ILE A 85 8.17 -2.57 17.08
N GLY A 86 9.34 -2.68 16.44
CA GLY A 86 9.58 -2.11 15.12
C GLY A 86 8.59 -2.62 14.06
N LEU A 87 8.32 -3.94 14.04
CA LEU A 87 7.34 -4.54 13.15
C LEU A 87 5.92 -4.00 13.40
N ILE A 88 5.53 -3.84 14.67
CA ILE A 88 4.23 -3.31 15.07
C ILE A 88 4.08 -1.85 14.64
N ILE A 89 5.12 -1.01 14.82
CA ILE A 89 5.09 0.40 14.40
C ILE A 89 4.84 0.50 12.90
N ILE A 90 5.53 -0.31 12.10
CA ILE A 90 5.36 -0.36 10.64
C ILE A 90 3.91 -0.75 10.29
N ALA A 91 3.35 -1.75 10.96
CA ALA A 91 1.98 -2.20 10.74
C ALA A 91 0.93 -1.11 11.05
N VAL A 92 1.11 -0.36 12.14
CA VAL A 92 0.21 0.72 12.53
C VAL A 92 0.37 1.94 11.61
N ALA A 93 1.60 2.28 11.22
CA ALA A 93 1.87 3.37 10.29
C ALA A 93 1.15 3.19 8.95
N LEU A 94 1.10 1.96 8.43
CA LEU A 94 0.36 1.63 7.20
C LEU A 94 -1.14 1.93 7.31
N ALA A 95 -1.75 1.55 8.44
CA ALA A 95 -3.17 1.82 8.68
C ALA A 95 -3.46 3.33 8.71
N ILE A 96 -2.55 4.12 9.29
CA ILE A 96 -2.68 5.57 9.37
C ILE A 96 -2.49 6.23 7.99
N VAL A 97 -1.49 5.82 7.21
CA VAL A 97 -1.26 6.36 5.86
C VAL A 97 -2.45 6.09 4.94
N ASN A 98 -3.04 4.88 5.01
CA ASN A 98 -4.23 4.53 4.23
C ASN A 98 -5.45 5.42 4.58
N TRP A 99 -5.59 5.79 5.85
CA TRP A 99 -6.64 6.71 6.29
C TRP A 99 -6.35 8.16 5.87
N ALA A 100 -5.09 8.59 5.96
CA ALA A 100 -4.66 9.94 5.61
C ALA A 100 -4.69 10.21 4.09
N VAL A 101 -4.43 9.20 3.26
CA VAL A 101 -4.53 9.26 1.79
C VAL A 101 -5.95 8.83 1.38
N THR A 102 -6.93 9.64 1.76
CA THR A 102 -8.35 9.36 1.57
C THR A 102 -8.71 9.40 0.07
N GLY A 103 -8.86 8.24 -0.58
CA GLY A 103 -9.50 8.14 -1.91
C GLY A 103 -8.84 7.25 -2.97
N THR A 104 -7.70 6.59 -2.70
CA THR A 104 -7.13 5.60 -3.62
C THR A 104 -7.19 4.19 -3.02
N PRO A 105 -7.54 3.16 -3.80
CA PRO A 105 -7.45 1.77 -3.36
C PRO A 105 -5.96 1.39 -3.22
N ILE A 106 -5.40 1.62 -2.04
CA ILE A 106 -4.08 1.14 -1.59
C ILE A 106 -4.25 0.05 -0.51
N ASP A 107 -5.32 -0.74 -0.64
CA ASP A 107 -5.63 -1.94 0.16
C ASP A 107 -4.58 -3.06 -0.01
N ARG A 108 -3.65 -2.92 -0.96
CA ARG A 108 -2.73 -3.96 -1.41
C ARG A 108 -1.26 -3.77 -0.98
N THR A 109 -0.96 -2.79 -0.13
CA THR A 109 0.41 -2.55 0.37
C THR A 109 1.01 -3.77 1.10
N TRP A 110 0.17 -4.58 1.75
CA TRP A 110 0.56 -5.86 2.35
C TRP A 110 0.89 -6.97 1.33
N THR A 111 0.44 -6.83 0.08
CA THR A 111 0.56 -7.84 -0.99
C THR A 111 1.57 -7.46 -2.08
N PHE A 112 2.36 -6.40 -1.89
CA PHE A 112 3.28 -5.84 -2.90
C PHE A 112 2.61 -5.58 -4.26
N ALA A 113 1.29 -5.49 -4.27
CA ALA A 113 0.50 -5.41 -5.48
C ALA A 113 0.04 -3.97 -5.70
N CYS A 114 0.37 -3.49 -6.88
CA CYS A 114 -0.26 -2.39 -7.59
C CYS A 114 -0.95 -3.05 -8.80
#